data_AF-A0A8J4W158-F1
#
_entry.id   AF-A0A8J4W158-F1
#
_cell.length_a   1.000
_cell.length_b   1.000
_cell.length_c   1.000
_cell.angle_alpha   90.00
_cell.angle_beta   90.00
_cell.angle_gamma   90.00
#
_symmetry.space_group_name_H-M   'P 1'
#
loop_
_entity.id
_entity.type
_entity.pdbx_description
1 polymer ?
#
loop_
_entity_poly.entity_id
_entity_poly.type
_entity_poly.pdbx_seq_one_letter_code
_entity_poly.pdbx_strand_id
1 'polypeptide(L)'
;MKQPFEDVLRDMIDDGCPPICVISDFFLGWTLESCRLFGIPRVVSHGMGVFSMAVSKSTSLNVPRIKKVSPLDPIELSELKIPFTLNIEEIEGDYVGAFESNYCNEAKAYCVGPLLLYDELDAAYIKWLDKYVESNQSGSVIYVSYGTQTHLSNDQMDEIAFGLEMACHPFIWVARSKTWAPPDGWNERVKEEGMVVYDWVEQQSTLAHPSIGLVVPQRDIGGEKITTIDRGVICERVKELMGGEKGRKVKERAQELGQWARHAVEKGRKLDELIAQLTNNM
;
A
#
# COMPACT_ATOMS: atom_id res chain seq x y z
N MET A 1 23.87 14.47 -0.40
CA MET A 1 23.48 13.27 -1.17
C MET A 1 23.84 13.39 -2.65
N LYS A 2 23.63 14.54 -3.30
CA LYS A 2 23.94 14.72 -4.73
C LYS A 2 25.39 14.41 -5.11
N GLN A 3 26.38 15.05 -4.48
CA GLN A 3 27.80 14.83 -4.81
C GLN A 3 28.25 13.36 -4.66
N PRO A 4 28.00 12.66 -3.52
CA PRO A 4 28.34 11.24 -3.41
C PRO A 4 27.67 10.36 -4.48
N PHE A 5 26.43 10.67 -4.88
CA PHE A 5 25.75 9.94 -5.94
C PHE A 5 26.43 10.14 -7.30
N GLU A 6 26.83 11.37 -7.62
CA GLU A 6 27.55 11.69 -8.87
C GLU A 6 28.95 11.07 -8.93
N ASP A 7 29.63 10.97 -7.78
CA ASP A 7 30.93 10.32 -7.70
C ASP A 7 30.80 8.82 -7.98
N VAL A 8 29.77 8.14 -7.45
CA VAL A 8 29.49 6.72 -7.77
C VAL A 8 29.21 6.51 -9.27
N LEU A 9 28.44 7.41 -9.90
CA LEU A 9 28.20 7.31 -11.34
C LEU A 9 29.50 7.49 -12.15
N ARG A 10 30.36 8.42 -11.72
CA ARG A 10 31.66 8.66 -12.36
C ARG A 10 32.56 7.44 -12.23
N ASP A 11 32.68 6.87 -11.04
CA ASP A 11 33.50 5.69 -10.79
C ASP A 11 33.06 4.50 -11.67
N MET A 12 31.75 4.24 -11.78
CA MET A 12 31.21 3.20 -12.66
C MET A 12 31.55 3.42 -14.14
N ILE A 13 31.52 4.67 -14.61
CA ILE A 13 31.88 5.03 -15.99
C ILE A 13 33.39 4.85 -16.21
N ASP A 14 34.20 5.32 -15.28
CA ASP A 14 35.67 5.24 -15.35
C ASP A 14 36.16 3.79 -15.31
N ASP A 15 35.46 2.91 -14.58
CA ASP A 15 35.69 1.46 -14.56
C ASP A 15 35.17 0.72 -15.82
N GLY A 16 34.61 1.46 -16.79
CA GLY A 16 34.09 0.89 -18.04
C GLY A 16 32.78 0.10 -17.87
N CYS A 17 32.06 0.30 -16.76
CA CYS A 17 30.80 -0.34 -16.43
C CYS A 17 29.68 0.69 -16.18
N PRO A 18 29.37 1.57 -17.15
CA PRO A 18 28.33 2.58 -16.97
C PRO A 18 26.97 1.92 -16.72
N PRO A 19 26.13 2.45 -15.81
CA PRO A 19 24.81 1.91 -15.59
C PRO A 19 23.90 2.16 -16.80
N ILE A 20 23.10 1.15 -17.17
CA ILE A 20 22.13 1.22 -18.27
C ILE A 20 21.03 2.27 -17.98
N CYS A 21 20.64 2.38 -16.71
CA CYS A 21 19.76 3.44 -16.23
C CYS A 21 19.90 3.64 -14.72
N VAL A 22 19.38 4.76 -14.23
CA VAL A 22 19.16 5.00 -12.80
C VAL A 22 17.67 4.89 -12.51
N ILE A 23 17.32 4.04 -11.53
CA ILE A 23 15.97 3.98 -10.96
C ILE A 23 15.98 4.72 -9.63
N SER A 24 15.09 5.70 -9.48
CA SER A 24 15.00 6.51 -8.26
C SER A 24 13.56 6.65 -7.81
N ASP A 25 13.32 6.74 -6.51
CA ASP A 25 12.02 7.14 -5.97
C ASP A 25 11.63 8.57 -6.42
N PHE A 26 10.32 8.84 -6.53
CA PHE A 26 9.79 10.12 -6.98
C PHE A 26 10.15 11.32 -6.09
N PHE A 27 10.38 11.12 -4.79
CA PHE A 27 10.88 12.17 -3.89
C PHE A 27 12.30 12.62 -4.25
N LEU A 28 13.07 11.79 -4.96
CA LEU A 28 14.45 12.06 -5.36
C LEU A 28 14.54 12.80 -6.70
N GLY A 29 13.68 13.80 -6.90
CA GLY A 29 13.61 14.60 -8.13
C GLY A 29 14.95 15.17 -8.60
N TRP A 30 15.85 15.50 -7.66
CA TRP A 30 17.19 16.04 -7.92
C TRP A 30 18.10 15.10 -8.73
N THR A 31 17.87 13.79 -8.72
CA THR A 31 18.67 12.81 -9.48
C THR A 31 18.56 12.99 -10.99
N LEU A 32 17.51 13.67 -11.50
CA LEU A 32 17.33 13.90 -12.95
C LEU A 32 18.48 14.72 -13.53
N GLU A 33 18.89 15.77 -12.82
CA GLU A 33 19.95 16.66 -13.28
C GLU A 33 21.29 15.93 -13.31
N SER A 34 21.59 15.16 -12.27
CA SER A 34 22.79 14.32 -12.20
C SER A 34 22.80 13.27 -13.32
N CYS A 35 21.70 12.54 -13.54
CA CYS A 35 21.64 11.53 -14.62
C CYS A 35 21.87 12.18 -16.01
N ARG A 36 21.28 13.35 -16.26
CA ARG A 36 21.51 14.12 -17.50
C ARG A 36 22.96 14.54 -17.68
N LEU A 37 23.65 14.92 -16.60
CA LEU A 37 25.07 15.31 -16.63
C LEU A 37 25.95 14.17 -17.17
N PHE A 38 25.64 12.93 -16.79
CA PHE A 38 26.38 11.74 -17.20
C PHE A 38 25.80 11.04 -18.44
N GLY A 39 24.74 11.60 -19.06
CA GLY A 39 24.08 10.97 -20.20
C GLY A 39 23.34 9.66 -19.89
N ILE A 40 23.04 9.39 -18.62
CA ILE A 40 22.40 8.15 -18.18
C ILE A 40 20.88 8.33 -18.15
N PRO A 41 20.08 7.42 -18.74
CA PRO A 41 18.62 7.43 -18.63
C PRO A 41 18.16 7.31 -17.17
N ARG A 42 17.13 8.08 -16.80
CA ARG A 42 16.50 7.99 -15.47
C ARG A 42 15.08 7.45 -15.59
N VAL A 43 14.77 6.44 -14.78
CA VAL A 43 13.41 5.93 -14.52
C VAL A 43 12.98 6.36 -13.12
N VAL A 44 11.74 6.83 -12.99
CA VAL A 44 11.17 7.17 -11.69
C VAL A 44 10.24 6.04 -11.24
N SER A 45 10.53 5.47 -10.08
CA SER A 45 9.64 4.51 -9.43
C SER A 45 8.68 5.27 -8.51
N HIS A 46 7.40 4.93 -8.61
CA HIS A 46 6.35 5.48 -7.77
C HIS A 46 5.69 4.35 -6.99
N GLY A 47 5.59 4.51 -5.66
CA GLY A 47 4.90 3.55 -4.78
C GLY A 47 3.38 3.72 -4.70
N MET A 48 2.80 4.65 -5.48
CA MET A 48 1.38 5.01 -5.44
C MET A 48 0.74 4.69 -6.80
N GLY A 49 -0.56 4.40 -6.82
CA GLY A 49 -1.30 4.16 -8.07
C GLY A 49 -1.34 5.41 -8.98
N VAL A 50 -1.51 5.19 -10.29
CA VAL A 50 -1.47 6.23 -11.32
C VAL A 50 -2.45 7.37 -11.07
N PHE A 51 -3.64 7.08 -10.55
CA PHE A 51 -4.63 8.09 -10.14
C PHE A 51 -4.05 9.06 -9.09
N SER A 52 -3.48 8.50 -8.02
CA SER A 52 -2.92 9.29 -6.92
C SER A 52 -1.70 10.10 -7.39
N MET A 53 -0.93 9.56 -8.32
CA MET A 53 0.16 10.28 -8.99
C MET A 53 -0.35 11.44 -9.85
N ALA A 54 -1.40 11.22 -10.64
CA ALA A 54 -2.02 12.24 -11.48
C ALA A 54 -2.54 13.40 -10.64
N VAL A 55 -3.24 13.11 -9.54
CA VAL A 55 -3.70 14.11 -8.56
C VAL A 55 -2.52 14.85 -7.93
N SER A 56 -1.50 14.13 -7.44
CA SER A 56 -0.34 14.74 -6.78
C SER A 56 0.44 15.66 -7.73
N LYS A 57 0.61 15.23 -8.98
CA LYS A 57 1.33 15.99 -10.01
C LYS A 57 0.54 17.22 -10.46
N SER A 58 -0.75 17.07 -10.77
CA SER A 58 -1.63 18.19 -11.12
C SER A 58 -1.68 19.21 -9.98
N THR A 59 -1.81 18.76 -8.73
CA THR A 59 -1.74 19.62 -7.54
C THR A 59 -0.42 20.39 -7.48
N SER A 60 0.71 19.71 -7.69
CA SER A 60 2.05 20.32 -7.66
C SER A 60 2.24 21.39 -8.73
N LEU A 61 1.72 21.17 -9.94
CA LEU A 61 1.76 22.16 -11.03
C LEU A 61 0.86 23.38 -10.74
N ASN A 62 -0.23 23.17 -10.01
CA ASN A 62 -1.20 24.21 -9.69
C ASN A 62 -1.01 24.83 -8.30
N VAL A 63 0.10 24.59 -7.59
CA VAL A 63 0.35 25.13 -6.24
C VAL A 63 0.06 26.64 -6.10
N PRO A 64 0.47 27.52 -7.03
CA PRO A 64 0.18 28.95 -6.93
C PRO A 64 -1.32 29.28 -7.03
N ARG A 65 -2.11 28.45 -7.74
CA ARG A 65 -3.58 28.58 -7.82
C ARG A 65 -4.22 28.05 -6.55
N ILE A 66 -3.78 26.87 -6.10
CA ILE A 66 -4.34 26.17 -4.93
C ILE A 66 -4.12 26.96 -3.63
N LYS A 67 -2.95 27.59 -3.48
CA LYS A 67 -2.66 28.44 -2.30
C LYS A 67 -3.59 29.65 -2.15
N LYS A 68 -4.37 29.99 -3.19
CA LYS A 68 -5.36 31.09 -3.19
C LYS A 68 -6.78 30.62 -2.86
N VAL A 69 -7.00 29.30 -2.77
CA VAL A 69 -8.28 28.68 -2.46
C VAL A 69 -8.39 28.50 -0.95
N SER A 70 -9.59 28.69 -0.38
CA SER A 70 -9.83 28.42 1.05
C SER A 70 -9.60 26.94 1.36
N PRO A 71 -9.06 26.57 2.53
CA PRO A 71 -8.88 25.15 2.90
C PRO A 71 -10.16 24.30 2.89
N LEU A 72 -11.34 24.93 2.93
CA LEU A 72 -12.65 24.27 2.92
C LEU A 72 -13.33 24.29 1.55
N ASP A 73 -12.79 25.05 0.59
CA ASP A 73 -13.38 25.15 -0.73
C ASP A 73 -12.87 24.01 -1.63
N PRO A 74 -13.74 23.46 -2.50
CA PRO A 74 -13.32 22.43 -3.43
C PRO A 74 -12.29 22.95 -4.43
N ILE A 75 -11.25 22.16 -4.68
CA ILE A 75 -10.24 22.44 -5.71
C ILE A 75 -10.64 21.71 -6.98
N GLU A 76 -10.97 22.45 -8.04
CA GLU A 76 -11.15 21.87 -9.36
C GLU A 76 -9.81 21.71 -10.07
N LEU A 77 -9.51 20.48 -10.51
CA LEU A 77 -8.38 20.15 -11.38
C LEU A 77 -8.95 19.77 -12.75
N SER A 78 -9.20 20.78 -13.59
CA SER A 78 -9.83 20.68 -14.91
C SER A 78 -9.22 19.63 -15.85
N GLU A 79 -7.93 19.36 -15.68
CA GLU A 79 -7.13 18.37 -16.40
C GLU A 79 -7.39 16.93 -15.95
N LEU A 80 -8.07 16.74 -14.82
CA LEU A 80 -8.47 15.43 -14.30
C LEU A 80 -10.00 15.34 -14.33
N LYS A 81 -10.54 14.39 -15.12
CA LYS A 81 -11.95 14.02 -15.03
C LYS A 81 -12.13 13.11 -13.81
N ILE A 82 -12.29 13.70 -12.63
CA ILE A 82 -12.45 12.95 -11.37
C ILE A 82 -13.94 12.91 -10.99
N PRO A 83 -14.66 11.81 -11.25
CA PRO A 83 -15.86 11.55 -10.47
C PRO A 83 -15.45 11.04 -9.07
N PHE A 84 -16.18 11.47 -8.05
CA PHE A 84 -16.10 10.93 -6.68
C PHE A 84 -16.58 9.46 -6.58
N THR A 85 -16.99 8.87 -7.70
CA THR A 85 -17.44 7.48 -7.83
C THR A 85 -16.47 6.74 -8.75
N LEU A 86 -15.46 6.09 -8.17
CA LEU A 86 -14.52 5.24 -8.91
C LEU A 86 -15.28 4.03 -9.48
N ASN A 87 -15.62 4.06 -10.77
CA ASN A 87 -16.23 2.91 -11.43
C ASN A 87 -15.17 1.93 -11.96
N ILE A 88 -15.64 0.78 -12.42
CA ILE A 88 -14.83 -0.38 -12.85
C ILE A 88 -13.84 -0.02 -13.96
N GLU A 89 -14.23 0.90 -14.84
CA GLU A 89 -13.45 1.35 -16.00
C GLU A 89 -12.39 2.39 -15.61
N GLU A 90 -12.47 2.94 -14.38
CA GLU A 90 -11.65 4.06 -13.92
C GLU A 90 -10.50 3.68 -12.98
N ILE A 91 -10.47 2.45 -12.46
CA ILE A 91 -9.38 1.96 -11.58
C ILE A 91 -8.02 2.13 -12.25
N GLU A 92 -7.99 2.08 -13.59
CA GLU A 92 -6.88 2.53 -14.44
C GLU A 92 -7.43 3.20 -15.72
N GLY A 93 -8.39 4.13 -15.58
CA GLY A 93 -8.90 4.93 -16.70
C GLY A 93 -7.79 5.78 -17.35
N ASP A 94 -8.15 6.72 -18.24
CA ASP A 94 -7.26 7.62 -18.99
C ASP A 94 -6.35 8.56 -18.12
N TYR A 95 -6.21 8.26 -16.83
CA TYR A 95 -5.24 8.86 -15.92
C TYR A 95 -3.79 8.58 -16.32
N VAL A 96 -3.51 7.52 -17.07
CA VAL A 96 -2.19 7.32 -17.70
C VAL A 96 -1.91 8.47 -18.67
N GLY A 97 -2.82 8.73 -19.61
CA GLY A 97 -2.70 9.84 -20.56
C GLY A 97 -2.65 11.20 -19.85
N ALA A 98 -3.52 11.42 -18.86
CA ALA A 98 -3.49 12.64 -18.05
C ALA A 98 -2.17 12.81 -17.29
N PHE A 99 -1.63 11.74 -16.70
CA PHE A 99 -0.33 11.79 -16.01
C PHE A 99 0.83 12.04 -16.98
N GLU A 100 0.89 11.33 -18.11
CA GLU A 100 1.91 11.51 -19.16
C GLU A 100 1.88 12.96 -19.71
N SER A 101 0.69 13.54 -19.92
CA SER A 101 0.53 14.91 -20.41
C SER A 101 1.15 16.00 -19.53
N ASN A 102 1.39 15.70 -18.24
CA ASN A 102 2.04 16.63 -17.31
C ASN A 102 3.57 16.72 -17.50
N TYR A 103 4.14 15.97 -18.45
CA TYR A 103 5.57 15.95 -18.73
C TYR A 103 5.85 16.46 -20.15
N CYS A 104 6.72 17.48 -20.26
CA CYS A 104 6.99 18.19 -21.52
C CYS A 104 7.74 17.38 -22.59
N ASN A 105 8.21 16.16 -22.30
CA ASN A 105 9.14 15.39 -23.14
C ASN A 105 8.63 13.98 -23.49
N GLU A 106 7.32 13.80 -23.66
CA GLU A 106 6.73 12.48 -24.02
C GLU A 106 7.08 11.37 -23.01
N ALA A 107 7.19 11.72 -21.72
CA ALA A 107 7.49 10.75 -20.68
C ALA A 107 6.38 9.70 -20.64
N LYS A 108 6.78 8.44 -20.64
CA LYS A 108 5.88 7.29 -20.64
C LYS A 108 5.70 6.75 -19.23
N ALA A 109 4.46 6.48 -18.86
CA ALA A 109 4.12 5.74 -17.66
C ALA A 109 4.03 4.23 -17.95
N TYR A 110 4.50 3.44 -16.99
CA TYR A 110 4.49 1.98 -17.04
C TYR A 110 3.80 1.48 -15.76
N CYS A 111 2.56 1.00 -15.90
CA CYS A 111 1.80 0.41 -14.80
C CYS A 111 2.29 -1.03 -14.57
N VAL A 112 3.37 -1.16 -13.78
CA VAL A 112 3.98 -2.46 -13.48
C VAL A 112 3.38 -3.13 -12.24
N GLY A 113 2.47 -2.46 -11.54
CA GLY A 113 1.86 -2.92 -10.29
C GLY A 113 0.59 -3.76 -10.49
N PRO A 114 0.17 -4.56 -9.49
CA PRO A 114 0.88 -4.76 -8.24
C PRO A 114 2.06 -5.72 -8.44
N LEU A 115 3.27 -5.22 -8.15
CA LEU A 115 4.47 -6.05 -8.08
C LEU A 115 4.43 -6.79 -6.75
N LEU A 116 4.01 -8.05 -6.82
CA LEU A 116 4.05 -8.99 -5.70
C LEU A 116 5.37 -9.75 -5.84
N LEU A 117 6.42 -9.26 -5.18
CA LEU A 117 7.70 -9.95 -5.12
C LEU A 117 7.63 -10.94 -3.96
N TYR A 118 7.55 -12.24 -4.27
CA TYR A 118 7.47 -13.30 -3.27
C TYR A 118 8.68 -14.24 -3.38
N ASP A 119 9.22 -14.57 -2.22
CA ASP A 119 10.00 -15.79 -1.98
C ASP A 119 9.24 -16.66 -0.97
N GLU A 120 9.36 -17.99 -1.07
CA GLU A 120 8.77 -18.91 -0.09
C GLU A 120 9.29 -18.62 1.32
N LEU A 121 8.41 -18.10 2.19
CA LEU A 121 8.75 -17.77 3.57
C LEU A 121 8.40 -18.91 4.52
N ASP A 122 9.44 -19.53 5.09
CA ASP A 122 9.30 -20.47 6.22
C ASP A 122 9.17 -19.72 7.56
N ALA A 123 8.09 -18.94 7.71
CA ALA A 123 7.84 -18.16 8.92
C ALA A 123 6.84 -18.85 9.87
N ALA A 124 7.08 -18.75 11.18
CA ALA A 124 6.22 -19.37 12.21
C ALA A 124 4.75 -18.92 12.12
N TYR A 125 4.51 -17.66 11.74
CA TYR A 125 3.16 -17.15 11.57
C TYR A 125 2.45 -17.70 10.32
N ILE A 126 3.19 -18.06 9.27
CA ILE A 126 2.62 -18.73 8.08
C ILE A 126 2.16 -20.13 8.46
N LYS A 127 2.99 -20.91 9.16
CA LYS A 127 2.61 -22.22 9.70
C LYS A 127 1.37 -22.16 10.61
N TRP A 128 1.27 -21.10 11.42
CA TRP A 128 0.08 -20.88 12.25
C TRP A 128 -1.16 -20.55 11.41
N LEU A 129 -1.02 -19.88 10.27
CA LEU A 129 -2.12 -19.61 9.35
C LEU A 129 -2.53 -20.87 8.56
N ASP A 130 -1.57 -21.73 8.19
CA ASP A 130 -1.79 -22.99 7.46
C ASP A 130 -2.78 -23.90 8.19
N LYS A 131 -2.69 -24.00 9.53
CA LYS A 131 -3.58 -24.84 10.35
C LYS A 131 -5.08 -24.56 10.09
N TYR A 132 -5.43 -23.31 9.77
CA TYR A 132 -6.82 -22.92 9.47
C TYR A 132 -7.24 -23.32 8.06
N VAL A 133 -6.31 -23.34 7.11
CA VAL A 133 -6.58 -23.86 5.77
C VAL A 133 -6.76 -25.38 5.84
N GLU A 134 -5.85 -26.07 6.53
CA GLU A 134 -5.89 -27.52 6.75
C GLU A 134 -7.17 -27.98 7.48
N SER A 135 -7.68 -27.15 8.39
CA SER A 135 -8.94 -27.40 9.12
C SER A 135 -10.20 -26.94 8.38
N ASN A 136 -10.09 -26.60 7.09
CA ASN A 136 -11.19 -26.12 6.24
C ASN A 136 -11.88 -24.83 6.77
N GLN A 137 -11.12 -23.98 7.45
CA GLN A 137 -11.53 -22.68 7.98
C GLN A 137 -10.89 -21.54 7.19
N SER A 138 -10.87 -21.64 5.86
CA SER A 138 -10.35 -20.58 4.99
C SER A 138 -11.17 -19.29 5.14
N GLY A 139 -10.50 -18.14 5.10
CA GLY A 139 -11.11 -16.83 5.30
C GLY A 139 -11.71 -16.61 6.71
N SER A 140 -11.23 -17.30 7.73
CA SER A 140 -11.71 -17.19 9.13
C SER A 140 -10.82 -16.33 10.02
N VAL A 141 -9.60 -16.02 9.59
CA VAL A 141 -8.60 -15.29 10.37
C VAL A 141 -8.67 -13.79 10.07
N ILE A 142 -8.57 -12.96 11.11
CA ILE A 142 -8.49 -11.51 11.00
C ILE A 142 -7.02 -11.09 11.00
N TYR A 143 -6.60 -10.30 10.02
CA TYR A 143 -5.31 -9.63 10.01
C TYR A 143 -5.46 -8.18 10.46
N VAL A 144 -4.77 -7.81 11.53
CA VAL A 144 -4.76 -6.46 12.11
C VAL A 144 -3.37 -5.86 11.97
N SER A 145 -3.26 -4.74 11.25
CA SER A 145 -2.01 -3.99 11.13
C SER A 145 -2.27 -2.53 10.79
N TYR A 146 -1.77 -1.64 11.66
CA TYR A 146 -1.89 -0.18 11.49
C TYR A 146 -0.66 0.44 10.81
N GLY A 147 0.24 -0.38 10.26
CA GLY A 147 1.44 0.09 9.56
C GLY A 147 2.47 0.76 10.48
N THR A 148 3.46 1.40 9.85
CA THR A 148 4.65 1.94 10.56
C THR A 148 4.49 3.39 11.02
N GLN A 149 3.44 4.08 10.57
CA GLN A 149 3.23 5.51 10.83
C GLN A 149 2.13 5.78 11.87
N THR A 150 1.50 4.75 12.43
CA THR A 150 0.47 4.90 13.46
C THR A 150 1.06 4.88 14.87
N HIS A 151 0.63 5.82 15.70
CA HIS A 151 0.78 5.76 17.15
C HIS A 151 -0.59 5.56 17.79
N LEU A 152 -0.87 4.34 18.28
CA LEU A 152 -2.05 4.05 19.10
C LEU A 152 -1.72 4.30 20.58
N SER A 153 -2.68 4.83 21.35
CA SER A 153 -2.55 4.88 22.81
C SER A 153 -2.64 3.46 23.39
N ASN A 154 -2.03 3.25 24.56
CA ASN A 154 -2.15 1.98 25.28
C ASN A 154 -3.63 1.63 25.55
N ASP A 155 -4.45 2.62 25.95
CA ASP A 155 -5.89 2.44 26.16
C ASP A 155 -6.60 1.93 24.89
N GLN A 156 -6.26 2.47 23.72
CA GLN A 156 -6.85 2.01 22.46
C GLN A 156 -6.39 0.59 22.10
N MET A 157 -5.14 0.25 22.40
CA MET A 157 -4.62 -1.11 22.18
C MET A 157 -5.31 -2.12 23.11
N ASP A 158 -5.65 -1.74 24.34
CA ASP A 158 -6.44 -2.57 25.26
C ASP A 158 -7.85 -2.80 24.71
N GLU A 159 -8.55 -1.76 24.26
CA GLU A 159 -9.87 -1.91 23.66
C GLU A 159 -9.85 -2.81 22.41
N ILE A 160 -8.79 -2.73 21.59
CA ILE A 160 -8.58 -3.65 20.45
C ILE A 160 -8.38 -5.08 20.93
N ALA A 161 -7.50 -5.29 21.91
CA ALA A 161 -7.20 -6.62 22.45
C ALA A 161 -8.48 -7.30 22.97
N PHE A 162 -9.27 -6.59 23.79
CA PHE A 162 -10.53 -7.12 24.31
C PHE A 162 -11.60 -7.25 23.23
N GLY A 163 -11.67 -6.33 22.27
CA GLY A 163 -12.63 -6.39 21.17
C GLY A 163 -12.41 -7.62 20.29
N LEU A 164 -11.14 -7.96 19.99
CA LEU A 164 -10.77 -9.17 19.26
C LEU A 164 -11.09 -10.44 20.06
N GLU A 165 -10.78 -10.45 21.36
CA GLU A 165 -11.13 -11.56 22.26
C GLU A 165 -12.65 -11.83 22.26
N MET A 166 -13.46 -10.77 22.44
CA MET A 166 -14.93 -10.86 22.46
C MET A 166 -15.53 -11.25 21.10
N ALA A 167 -14.80 -11.03 20.01
CA ALA A 167 -15.26 -11.36 18.67
C ALA A 167 -15.29 -12.87 18.42
N CYS A 168 -14.52 -13.67 19.17
CA CYS A 168 -14.40 -15.13 19.02
C CYS A 168 -14.03 -15.54 17.59
N HIS A 169 -13.15 -14.77 16.95
CA HIS A 169 -12.58 -15.09 15.65
C HIS A 169 -11.06 -15.19 15.77
N PRO A 170 -10.43 -16.14 15.06
CA PRO A 170 -8.98 -16.20 14.99
C PRO A 170 -8.38 -14.89 14.48
N PHE A 171 -7.24 -14.47 15.02
CA PHE A 171 -6.58 -13.24 14.58
C PHE A 171 -5.05 -13.33 14.63
N ILE A 172 -4.43 -12.60 13.71
CA ILE A 172 -3.01 -12.24 13.75
C ILE A 172 -2.92 -10.71 13.81
N TRP A 173 -2.28 -10.19 14.86
CA TRP A 173 -2.14 -8.76 15.10
C TRP A 173 -0.68 -8.32 15.14
N VAL A 174 -0.31 -7.41 14.24
CA VAL A 174 0.98 -6.73 14.25
C VAL A 174 0.91 -5.53 15.20
N ALA A 175 1.22 -5.78 16.47
CA ALA A 175 1.10 -4.81 17.55
C ALA A 175 2.41 -4.03 17.76
N ARG A 176 2.60 -2.96 16.99
CA ARG A 176 3.80 -2.11 17.12
C ARG A 176 3.63 -1.10 18.25
N SER A 177 4.25 -1.37 19.40
CA SER A 177 4.36 -0.42 20.51
C SER A 177 5.59 -0.70 21.36
N LYS A 178 6.19 0.37 21.90
CA LYS A 178 7.30 0.27 22.86
C LYS A 178 6.83 0.29 24.31
N THR A 179 5.60 0.72 24.55
CA THR A 179 5.07 1.05 25.89
C THR A 179 3.85 0.23 26.26
N TRP A 180 3.23 -0.45 25.30
CA TRP A 180 2.06 -1.27 25.56
C TRP A 180 2.47 -2.69 25.92
N ALA A 181 1.80 -3.24 26.93
CA ALA A 181 1.81 -4.65 27.26
C ALA A 181 0.36 -5.14 27.24
N PRO A 182 0.08 -6.37 26.77
CA PRO A 182 -1.27 -6.91 26.80
C PRO A 182 -1.87 -6.91 28.21
N PRO A 183 -3.20 -6.75 28.34
CA PRO A 183 -3.87 -6.84 29.64
C PRO A 183 -3.57 -8.16 30.36
N ASP A 184 -3.61 -8.13 31.69
CA ASP A 184 -3.28 -9.30 32.51
C ASP A 184 -4.10 -10.55 32.12
N GLY A 185 -3.37 -11.66 31.91
CA GLY A 185 -3.94 -12.95 31.52
C GLY A 185 -4.52 -13.01 30.10
N TRP A 186 -4.43 -11.94 29.30
CA TRP A 186 -5.04 -11.88 27.98
C TRP A 186 -4.38 -12.85 26.99
N ASN A 187 -3.04 -12.92 26.99
CA ASN A 187 -2.29 -13.83 26.12
C ASN A 187 -2.73 -15.28 26.32
N GLU A 188 -2.96 -15.71 27.57
CA GLU A 188 -3.39 -17.06 27.91
C GLU A 188 -4.81 -17.36 27.43
N ARG A 189 -5.70 -16.36 27.45
CA ARG A 189 -7.09 -16.52 26.98
C ARG A 189 -7.17 -16.65 25.46
N VAL A 190 -6.30 -15.95 24.72
CA VAL A 190 -6.33 -15.96 23.25
C VAL A 190 -5.33 -16.92 22.61
N LYS A 191 -4.39 -17.54 23.35
CA LYS A 191 -3.24 -18.29 22.81
C LYS A 191 -3.52 -19.30 21.68
N GLU A 192 -4.70 -19.92 21.65
CA GLU A 192 -5.05 -20.93 20.63
C GLU A 192 -5.55 -20.28 19.32
N GLU A 193 -6.19 -19.11 19.43
CA GLU A 193 -6.92 -18.44 18.35
C GLU A 193 -6.28 -17.09 17.95
N GLY A 194 -5.42 -16.54 18.79
CA GLY A 194 -4.78 -15.24 18.62
C GLY A 194 -3.27 -15.34 18.59
N MET A 195 -2.66 -14.65 17.63
CA MET A 195 -1.21 -14.49 17.54
C MET A 195 -0.85 -13.01 17.47
N VAL A 196 -0.01 -12.55 18.39
CA VAL A 196 0.51 -11.17 18.39
C VAL A 196 1.96 -11.17 17.94
N VAL A 197 2.26 -10.34 16.95
CA VAL A 197 3.60 -10.11 16.42
C VAL A 197 4.00 -8.66 16.72
N TYR A 198 5.06 -8.46 17.49
CA TYR A 198 5.48 -7.12 17.94
C TYR A 198 6.36 -6.37 16.91
N ASP A 199 7.04 -7.12 16.03
CA ASP A 199 7.98 -6.55 15.09
C ASP A 199 7.36 -6.39 13.69
N TRP A 200 7.58 -7.39 12.84
CA TRP A 200 7.26 -7.34 11.43
C TRP A 200 6.75 -8.70 10.96
N VAL A 201 5.75 -8.64 10.09
CA VAL A 201 5.29 -9.76 9.27
C VAL A 201 5.46 -9.34 7.82
N GLU A 202 5.73 -10.30 6.95
CA GLU A 202 5.63 -10.05 5.51
C GLU A 202 4.14 -9.88 5.17
N GLN A 203 3.74 -8.62 5.08
CA GLN A 203 2.34 -8.21 4.96
C GLN A 203 1.72 -8.75 3.68
N GLN A 204 2.46 -8.86 2.56
CA GLN A 204 1.88 -9.36 1.31
C GLN A 204 1.50 -10.83 1.40
N SER A 205 2.38 -11.68 1.93
CA SER A 205 2.17 -13.11 2.15
C SER A 205 1.06 -13.35 3.16
N THR A 206 1.00 -12.53 4.21
CA THR A 206 -0.09 -12.59 5.19
C THR A 206 -1.42 -12.26 4.51
N LEU A 207 -1.49 -11.17 3.73
CA LEU A 207 -2.70 -10.75 3.03
C LEU A 207 -3.14 -11.73 1.92
N ALA A 208 -2.17 -12.37 1.26
CA ALA A 208 -2.43 -13.36 0.21
C ALA A 208 -2.85 -14.72 0.78
N HIS A 209 -2.66 -14.95 2.08
CA HIS A 209 -2.91 -16.25 2.69
C HIS A 209 -4.40 -16.61 2.69
N PRO A 210 -4.81 -17.81 2.23
CA PRO A 210 -6.22 -18.19 2.09
C PRO A 210 -7.03 -18.18 3.40
N SER A 211 -6.37 -18.30 4.55
CA SER A 211 -7.05 -18.23 5.85
C SER A 211 -7.48 -16.81 6.26
N ILE A 212 -6.95 -15.74 5.65
CA ILE A 212 -7.34 -14.37 5.98
C ILE A 212 -8.71 -14.03 5.41
N GLY A 213 -9.63 -13.59 6.28
CA GLY A 213 -11.00 -13.19 5.95
C GLY A 213 -11.26 -11.69 6.05
N LEU A 214 -10.54 -11.00 6.93
CA LEU A 214 -10.69 -9.57 7.18
C LEU A 214 -9.33 -8.92 7.41
N VAL A 215 -9.19 -7.72 6.89
CA VAL A 215 -8.02 -6.86 7.08
C VAL A 215 -8.49 -5.58 7.76
N VAL A 216 -7.82 -5.20 8.83
CA VAL A 216 -8.04 -3.93 9.54
C VAL A 216 -6.86 -3.01 9.27
N PRO A 217 -6.91 -2.16 8.21
CA PRO A 217 -5.86 -1.20 7.91
C PRO A 217 -6.08 0.12 8.64
N GLN A 218 -5.02 0.92 8.77
CA GLN A 218 -5.16 2.35 9.06
C GLN A 218 -5.89 3.05 7.90
N ARG A 219 -6.81 3.96 8.24
CA ARG A 219 -7.28 5.01 7.33
C ARG A 219 -7.14 6.36 8.02
N ASP A 220 -6.27 7.21 7.50
CA ASP A 220 -6.24 8.62 7.87
C ASP A 220 -7.45 9.31 7.23
N ILE A 221 -8.53 9.40 7.98
CA ILE A 221 -9.65 10.29 7.63
C ILE A 221 -9.38 11.58 8.39
N GLY A 222 -8.90 12.61 7.68
CA GLY A 222 -8.71 13.92 8.28
C GLY A 222 -10.05 14.45 8.81
N GLY A 223 -10.14 14.62 10.13
CA GLY A 223 -11.33 15.17 10.79
C GLY A 223 -11.73 14.37 12.03
N GLU A 224 -11.72 15.07 13.17
CA GLU A 224 -12.03 14.61 14.53
C GLU A 224 -11.09 13.57 15.14
N LYS A 225 -10.53 13.97 16.29
CA LYS A 225 -9.69 13.14 17.16
C LYS A 225 -10.59 12.14 17.86
N ILE A 226 -10.88 11.01 17.23
CA ILE A 226 -11.51 9.88 17.94
C ILE A 226 -10.54 9.48 19.05
N THR A 227 -10.92 9.70 20.30
CA THR A 227 -10.03 9.52 21.46
C THR A 227 -9.80 8.05 21.77
N THR A 228 -10.87 7.24 21.80
CA THR A 228 -10.82 5.78 21.96
C THR A 228 -12.10 5.15 21.39
N ILE A 229 -11.99 4.03 20.67
CA ILE A 229 -13.09 3.18 20.21
C ILE A 229 -13.29 2.04 21.21
N ASP A 230 -14.50 1.90 21.73
CA ASP A 230 -14.90 0.87 22.69
C ASP A 230 -14.83 -0.56 22.10
N ARG A 231 -14.37 -1.52 22.91
CA ARG A 231 -14.25 -2.95 22.57
C ARG A 231 -15.55 -3.59 22.10
N GLY A 232 -16.71 -3.17 22.61
CA GLY A 232 -18.02 -3.66 22.20
C GLY A 232 -18.31 -3.27 20.76
N VAL A 233 -18.00 -2.03 20.40
CA VAL A 233 -18.09 -1.55 19.02
C VAL A 233 -17.12 -2.35 18.12
N ILE A 234 -15.88 -2.57 18.56
CA ILE A 234 -14.88 -3.35 17.80
C ILE A 234 -15.41 -4.77 17.56
N CYS A 235 -15.89 -5.46 18.60
CA CYS A 235 -16.46 -6.80 18.53
C CYS A 235 -17.64 -6.87 17.55
N GLU A 236 -18.61 -5.97 17.67
CA GLU A 236 -19.77 -5.93 16.77
C GLU A 236 -19.34 -5.73 15.31
N ARG A 237 -18.39 -4.83 15.05
CA ARG A 237 -17.90 -4.58 13.70
C ARG A 237 -17.15 -5.77 13.13
N VAL A 238 -16.33 -6.44 13.94
CA VAL A 238 -15.63 -7.67 13.52
C VAL A 238 -16.64 -8.75 13.16
N LYS A 239 -17.64 -9.02 14.01
CA LYS A 239 -18.67 -10.02 13.73
C LYS A 239 -19.47 -9.72 12.46
N GLU A 240 -19.86 -8.47 12.26
CA GLU A 240 -20.58 -8.05 11.04
C GLU A 240 -19.72 -8.19 9.77
N LEU A 241 -18.42 -7.92 9.86
CA LEU A 241 -17.53 -8.01 8.71
C LEU A 241 -17.11 -9.45 8.39
N MET A 242 -17.02 -10.32 9.41
CA MET A 242 -16.63 -11.73 9.24
C MET A 242 -17.80 -12.64 8.86
N GLY A 243 -19.01 -12.38 9.37
CA GLY A 243 -20.17 -13.26 9.17
C GLY A 243 -21.48 -12.56 8.79
N GLY A 244 -21.52 -11.23 8.80
CA GLY A 244 -22.71 -10.46 8.48
C GLY A 244 -22.91 -10.22 6.98
N GLU A 245 -24.12 -9.76 6.62
CA GLU A 245 -24.48 -9.48 5.24
C GLU A 245 -23.65 -8.32 4.66
N LYS A 246 -23.28 -7.33 5.47
CA LYS A 246 -22.38 -6.26 5.03
C LYS A 246 -20.98 -6.81 4.77
N GLY A 247 -20.48 -7.68 5.63
CA GLY A 247 -19.20 -8.38 5.45
C GLY A 247 -19.14 -9.14 4.13
N ARG A 248 -20.18 -9.93 3.84
CA ARG A 248 -20.31 -10.68 2.58
C ARG A 248 -20.24 -9.77 1.35
N LYS A 249 -21.01 -8.67 1.33
CA LYS A 249 -20.99 -7.70 0.22
C LYS A 249 -19.62 -7.03 0.05
N VAL A 250 -18.96 -6.68 1.17
CA VAL A 250 -17.61 -6.09 1.14
C VAL A 250 -16.60 -7.08 0.57
N LYS A 251 -16.69 -8.36 0.95
CA LYS A 251 -15.81 -9.42 0.46
C LYS A 251 -15.99 -9.68 -1.03
N GLU A 252 -17.23 -9.78 -1.51
CA GLU A 252 -17.54 -9.92 -2.94
C GLU A 252 -16.97 -8.74 -3.74
N ARG A 253 -17.20 -7.51 -3.25
CA ARG A 253 -16.64 -6.31 -3.89
C ARG A 253 -15.11 -6.33 -3.91
N ALA A 254 -14.45 -6.75 -2.83
CA ALA A 254 -12.99 -6.85 -2.78
C ALA A 254 -12.44 -7.88 -3.78
N GLN A 255 -13.14 -9.01 -3.95
CA GLN A 255 -12.77 -10.04 -4.93
C GLN A 255 -12.90 -9.53 -6.37
N GLU A 256 -13.99 -8.82 -6.70
CA GLU A 256 -14.18 -8.16 -7.99
C GLU A 256 -13.03 -7.17 -8.28
N LEU A 257 -12.75 -6.28 -7.33
CA LEU A 257 -11.65 -5.30 -7.44
C LEU A 257 -10.29 -5.99 -7.64
N GLY A 258 -10.04 -7.09 -6.92
CA GLY A 258 -8.82 -7.88 -7.07
C GLY A 258 -8.69 -8.56 -8.42
N GLN A 259 -9.79 -9.03 -9.02
CA GLN A 259 -9.79 -9.55 -10.40
C GLN A 259 -9.46 -8.45 -11.40
N TRP A 260 -9.99 -7.25 -11.21
CA TRP A 260 -9.71 -6.12 -12.11
C TRP A 260 -8.28 -5.63 -12.00
N ALA A 261 -7.75 -5.52 -10.79
CA ALA A 261 -6.35 -5.17 -10.59
C ALA A 261 -5.42 -6.12 -11.36
N ARG A 262 -5.67 -7.44 -11.31
CA ARG A 262 -4.91 -8.43 -12.09
C ARG A 262 -5.04 -8.23 -13.60
N HIS A 263 -6.26 -8.05 -14.09
CA HIS A 263 -6.52 -7.82 -15.51
C HIS A 263 -5.88 -6.52 -16.04
N ALA A 264 -5.82 -5.49 -15.21
CA ALA A 264 -5.19 -4.22 -15.56
C ALA A 264 -3.68 -4.38 -15.76
N VAL A 265 -3.01 -5.13 -14.87
CA VAL A 265 -1.60 -5.53 -15.04
C VAL A 265 -1.38 -6.32 -16.32
N GLU A 266 -2.31 -7.21 -16.64
CA GLU A 266 -2.23 -8.05 -17.84
C GLU A 266 -2.28 -7.21 -19.12
N LYS A 267 -3.05 -6.12 -19.14
CA LYS A 267 -3.21 -5.22 -20.29
C LYS A 267 -2.22 -4.05 -20.35
N GLY A 268 -1.63 -3.65 -19.22
CA GLY A 268 -0.68 -2.54 -19.15
C GLY A 268 0.62 -2.79 -19.92
N ARG A 269 1.37 -1.72 -20.21
CA ARG A 269 2.72 -1.82 -20.80
C ARG A 269 3.61 -2.67 -19.90
N LYS A 270 4.29 -3.65 -20.49
CA LYS A 270 5.05 -4.65 -19.73
C LYS A 270 6.41 -4.13 -19.31
N LEU A 271 6.91 -4.64 -18.17
CA LEU A 271 8.27 -4.38 -17.73
C LEU A 271 9.29 -4.81 -18.79
N ASP A 272 9.02 -5.89 -19.52
CA ASP A 272 9.87 -6.36 -20.62
C ASP A 272 10.00 -5.34 -21.76
N GLU A 273 8.95 -4.56 -22.04
CA GLU A 273 9.00 -3.49 -23.04
C GLU A 273 9.88 -2.33 -22.57
N LEU A 274 9.83 -2.00 -21.28
CA LEU A 274 10.71 -1.00 -20.68
C LEU A 274 12.16 -1.48 -20.71
N ILE A 275 12.42 -2.73 -20.32
CA ILE A 275 13.74 -3.34 -20.36
C ILE A 275 14.29 -3.30 -21.80
N ALA A 276 13.50 -3.74 -22.78
CA ALA A 276 13.89 -3.70 -24.18
C ALA A 276 14.19 -2.28 -24.69
N GLN A 277 13.40 -1.28 -24.29
CA GLN A 277 13.67 0.12 -24.64
C GLN A 277 14.96 0.65 -24.01
N LEU A 278 15.26 0.29 -22.77
CA LEU A 278 16.48 0.71 -22.09
C LEU A 278 17.71 0.03 -22.71
N THR A 279 17.59 -1.23 -23.13
CA THR A 279 18.72 -1.98 -23.72
C THR A 279 18.96 -1.67 -25.20
N ASN A 280 17.92 -1.34 -25.98
CA ASN A 280 18.04 -1.06 -27.42
C ASN A 280 18.49 0.38 -27.74
N ASN A 281 18.59 1.26 -26.74
CA ASN A 281 19.11 2.62 -26.89
C ASN A 281 20.62 2.72 -26.56
N MET A 282 21.31 1.57 -26.42
CA MET A 282 22.77 1.44 -26.34
C MET A 282 23.35 1.05 -27.70
#